data_AF-A0A1G6T2A9-F1
#
_entry.id   AF-A0A1G6T2A9-F1
#
_cell.length_a   1.000
_cell.length_b   1.000
_cell.length_c   1.000
_cell.angle_alpha   90.00
_cell.angle_beta   90.00
_cell.angle_gamma   90.00
#
_symmetry.space_group_name_H-M   'P 1'
#
loop_
_entity.id
_entity.type
_entity.pdbx_description
1 polymer ?
#
loop_
_entity_poly.entity_id
_entity_poly.type
_entity_poly.pdbx_seq_one_letter_code
_entity_poly.pdbx_strand_id
1 'polypeptide(L)'
;MPALRRGLAVLRLIAGKAGPVTAAALARELALPRSTTYHLLAELADAGFVTHLPASGRAMLAHLPAAQVRALFPNRAAFVDRTGRGPAHLPALRGVLARERWRGWAVEDGHVSAGFASVAAPVFDHGGHPVAAISTTFRHTCPGAAECGEHWPDLAAATLRAAVELGGRIGGRPR
;
A
#
# COMPACT_ATOMS: atom_id res chain seq x y z
N MET A 1 -24.91 18.83 5.74
CA MET A 1 -23.64 18.36 5.12
C MET A 1 -23.06 17.12 5.84
N PRO A 2 -23.70 15.93 5.74
CA PRO A 2 -23.21 14.71 6.40
C PRO A 2 -22.02 14.05 5.67
N ALA A 3 -21.95 14.16 4.35
CA ALA A 3 -20.94 13.48 3.52
C ALA A 3 -19.51 13.99 3.79
N LEU A 4 -19.30 15.31 3.80
CA LEU A 4 -17.99 15.92 4.11
C LEU A 4 -17.49 15.51 5.51
N ARG A 5 -18.36 15.52 6.52
CA ARG A 5 -18.00 15.08 7.87
C ARG A 5 -17.56 13.61 7.91
N ARG A 6 -18.25 12.73 7.18
CA ARG A 6 -17.89 11.30 7.09
C ARG A 6 -16.58 11.10 6.33
N GLY A 7 -16.36 11.81 5.22
CA GLY A 7 -15.10 11.77 4.48
C GLY A 7 -13.91 12.21 5.35
N LEU A 8 -14.03 13.33 6.05
CA LEU A 8 -13.01 13.80 6.99
C LEU A 8 -12.78 12.83 8.16
N ALA A 9 -13.83 12.16 8.65
CA ALA A 9 -13.69 11.13 9.69
C ALA A 9 -12.89 9.91 9.20
N VAL A 10 -13.12 9.48 7.94
CA VAL A 10 -12.31 8.43 7.30
C VAL A 10 -10.84 8.85 7.23
N LEU A 11 -10.55 10.06 6.73
CA LEU A 11 -9.17 10.55 6.61
C LEU A 11 -8.47 10.66 7.97
N ARG A 12 -9.15 11.22 8.98
CA ARG A 12 -8.60 11.31 10.34
C ARG A 12 -8.31 9.93 10.93
N LEU A 13 -9.19 8.96 10.69
CA LEU A 13 -8.99 7.61 11.20
C LEU A 13 -7.80 6.92 10.52
N ILE A 14 -7.66 7.06 9.20
CA ILE A 14 -6.51 6.51 8.45
C ILE A 14 -5.20 7.16 8.92
N ALA A 15 -5.18 8.49 9.02
CA ALA A 15 -3.99 9.25 9.42
C ALA A 15 -3.50 8.91 10.84
N GLY A 16 -4.38 8.43 11.72
CA GLY A 16 -4.03 8.01 13.08
C GLY A 16 -3.50 6.58 13.22
N LYS A 17 -3.40 5.79 12.14
CA LYS A 17 -2.92 4.40 12.18
C LYS A 17 -1.51 4.30 11.57
N ALA A 18 -0.67 3.46 12.16
CA ALA A 18 0.71 3.24 11.71
C ALA A 18 0.85 2.39 10.42
N GLY A 19 -0.26 1.93 9.83
CA GLY A 19 -0.23 1.06 8.67
C GLY A 19 -1.55 1.01 7.90
N PRO A 20 -1.63 0.20 6.83
CA PRO A 20 -2.81 0.09 5.98
C PRO A 20 -4.07 -0.25 6.78
N VAL A 21 -5.15 0.50 6.55
CA VAL A 21 -6.44 0.28 7.22
C VAL A 21 -7.42 -0.37 6.26
N THR A 22 -8.08 -1.41 6.75
CA THR A 22 -9.04 -2.18 5.95
C THR A 22 -10.37 -1.43 5.87
N ALA A 23 -11.09 -1.52 4.74
CA ALA A 23 -12.42 -0.93 4.62
C ALA A 23 -13.39 -1.48 5.68
N ALA A 24 -13.24 -2.74 6.10
CA ALA A 24 -14.04 -3.33 7.17
C ALA A 24 -13.72 -2.72 8.55
N ALA A 25 -12.44 -2.43 8.83
CA ALA A 25 -12.03 -1.76 10.05
C ALA A 25 -12.60 -0.33 10.11
N LEU A 26 -12.54 0.41 8.99
CA LEU A 26 -13.14 1.74 8.88
C LEU A 26 -14.65 1.71 9.09
N ALA A 27 -15.36 0.79 8.42
CA ALA A 27 -16.80 0.64 8.57
C ALA A 27 -17.21 0.38 10.03
N ARG A 28 -16.47 -0.52 10.70
CA ARG A 28 -16.69 -0.86 12.11
C ARG A 28 -16.39 0.32 13.04
N GLU A 29 -15.23 0.93 12.91
CA GLU A 29 -14.78 2.01 13.82
C GLU A 29 -15.57 3.31 13.65
N LEU A 30 -16.08 3.58 12.44
CA LEU A 30 -16.91 4.76 12.17
C LEU A 30 -18.42 4.47 12.22
N ALA A 31 -18.81 3.22 12.53
CA ALA A 31 -20.20 2.75 12.51
C ALA A 31 -20.93 3.10 11.19
N LEU A 32 -20.24 2.93 10.06
CA LEU A 32 -20.77 3.22 8.73
C LEU A 32 -21.26 1.94 8.05
N PRO A 33 -22.35 2.00 7.26
CA PRO A 33 -22.70 0.92 6.36
C PRO A 33 -21.55 0.58 5.42
N ARG A 34 -21.41 -0.71 5.08
CA ARG A 34 -20.35 -1.18 4.18
C ARG A 34 -20.39 -0.46 2.84
N SER A 35 -21.57 -0.37 2.21
CA SER A 35 -21.75 0.36 0.94
C SER A 35 -21.28 1.81 1.03
N THR A 36 -21.69 2.54 2.07
CA THR A 36 -21.26 3.93 2.30
C THR A 36 -19.75 4.06 2.46
N THR A 37 -19.11 3.11 3.17
CA THR A 37 -17.66 3.11 3.36
C THR A 37 -16.91 2.95 2.04
N TYR A 38 -17.33 2.00 1.21
CA TYR A 38 -16.73 1.79 -0.12
C TYR A 38 -16.95 2.98 -1.05
N HIS A 39 -18.14 3.59 -1.04
CA HIS A 39 -18.38 4.82 -1.82
C HIS A 39 -17.46 5.97 -1.38
N LEU A 40 -17.35 6.25 -0.07
CA LEU A 40 -16.44 7.30 0.41
C LEU A 40 -14.98 7.03 0.07
N LEU A 41 -14.54 5.77 0.16
CA LEU A 41 -13.17 5.40 -0.21
C LEU A 41 -12.91 5.55 -1.70
N ALA A 42 -13.86 5.23 -2.56
CA ALA A 42 -13.75 5.46 -4.00
C ALA A 42 -13.60 6.95 -4.30
N GLU A 43 -14.49 7.80 -3.77
CA GLU A 43 -14.44 9.26 -3.95
C GLU A 43 -13.12 9.86 -3.42
N LEU A 44 -12.68 9.44 -2.23
CA LEU A 44 -11.41 9.90 -1.65
C LEU A 44 -10.20 9.39 -2.44
N ALA A 45 -10.29 8.20 -3.04
CA ALA A 45 -9.23 7.65 -3.87
C ALA A 45 -9.13 8.43 -5.18
N ASP A 46 -10.24 8.67 -5.86
CA ASP A 46 -10.31 9.46 -7.10
C ASP A 46 -9.78 10.88 -6.86
N ALA A 47 -10.15 11.49 -5.74
CA ALA A 47 -9.63 12.81 -5.33
C ALA A 47 -8.17 12.78 -4.82
N GLY A 48 -7.52 11.62 -4.74
CA GLY A 48 -6.10 11.49 -4.38
C GLY A 48 -5.79 11.54 -2.89
N PHE A 49 -6.79 11.54 -2.00
CA PHE A 49 -6.57 11.57 -0.55
C PHE A 49 -6.25 10.21 0.06
N VAL A 50 -6.65 9.12 -0.60
CA VAL A 50 -6.29 7.75 -0.20
C VAL A 50 -5.77 6.97 -1.40
N THR A 51 -4.97 5.95 -1.13
CA THR A 51 -4.44 5.08 -2.17
C THR A 51 -4.55 3.61 -1.78
N HIS A 52 -4.71 2.78 -2.79
CA HIS A 52 -4.81 1.35 -2.67
C HIS A 52 -3.53 0.71 -3.20
N LEU A 53 -2.91 -0.16 -2.40
CA LEU A 53 -1.67 -0.87 -2.76
C LEU A 53 -0.49 0.02 -3.23
N PRO A 54 -0.16 1.14 -2.55
CA PRO A 54 1.09 1.85 -2.83
C PRO A 54 2.30 0.93 -2.57
N ALA A 55 3.49 1.29 -3.09
CA ALA A 55 4.71 0.51 -2.85
C ALA A 55 4.92 0.21 -1.36
N SER A 56 4.77 1.20 -0.48
CA SER A 56 4.89 1.04 0.97
C SER A 56 3.89 0.04 1.56
N GLY A 57 2.62 0.14 1.15
CA GLY A 57 1.58 -0.81 1.55
C GLY A 57 1.90 -2.23 1.09
N ARG A 58 2.35 -2.39 -0.16
CA ARG A 58 2.77 -3.69 -0.70
C ARG A 58 3.99 -4.26 -0.01
N ALA A 59 4.98 -3.43 0.32
CA ALA A 59 6.15 -3.84 1.09
C ALA A 59 5.75 -4.45 2.43
N MET A 60 4.77 -3.88 3.14
CA MET A 60 4.24 -4.48 4.38
C MET A 60 3.44 -5.76 4.09
N LEU A 61 2.52 -5.73 3.14
CA LEU A 61 1.64 -6.86 2.80
C LEU A 61 2.42 -8.11 2.34
N ALA A 62 3.56 -7.93 1.67
CA ALA A 62 4.43 -9.00 1.21
C ALA A 62 4.95 -9.90 2.35
N HIS A 63 4.94 -9.39 3.59
CA HIS A 63 5.40 -10.10 4.78
C HIS A 63 4.29 -10.50 5.74
N LEU A 64 3.02 -10.26 5.38
CA LEU A 64 1.88 -10.76 6.15
C LEU A 64 1.51 -12.21 5.77
N PRO A 65 0.99 -13.01 6.72
CA PRO A 65 0.33 -14.28 6.43
C PRO A 65 -0.70 -14.17 5.31
N ALA A 66 -0.71 -15.15 4.40
CA ALA A 66 -1.63 -15.18 3.25
C ALA A 66 -3.12 -15.08 3.65
N ALA A 67 -3.48 -15.60 4.82
CA ALA A 67 -4.83 -15.48 5.37
C ALA A 67 -5.22 -14.03 5.71
N GLN A 68 -4.29 -13.23 6.26
CA GLN A 68 -4.51 -11.82 6.53
C GLN A 68 -4.64 -11.03 5.23
N VAL A 69 -3.77 -11.27 4.25
CA VAL A 69 -3.90 -10.66 2.91
C VAL A 69 -5.27 -11.01 2.30
N ARG A 70 -5.69 -12.27 2.32
CA ARG A 70 -7.02 -12.66 1.81
C ARG A 70 -8.17 -11.93 2.51
N ALA A 71 -8.07 -11.71 3.82
CA ALA A 71 -9.09 -10.96 4.57
C ALA A 71 -9.17 -9.47 4.16
N LEU A 72 -8.04 -8.88 3.77
CA LEU A 72 -7.97 -7.50 3.27
C LEU A 72 -8.55 -7.35 1.85
N PHE A 73 -8.41 -8.39 1.01
CA PHE A 73 -8.84 -8.39 -0.39
C PHE A 73 -9.84 -9.52 -0.66
N PRO A 74 -11.04 -9.49 -0.06
CA PRO A 74 -11.98 -10.61 -0.11
C PRO A 74 -12.64 -10.80 -1.48
N ASN A 75 -12.68 -9.77 -2.33
CA ASN A 75 -13.28 -9.80 -3.66
C ASN A 75 -12.74 -8.69 -4.58
N ARG A 76 -13.19 -8.64 -5.84
CA ARG A 76 -12.76 -7.65 -6.83
C ARG A 76 -13.03 -6.20 -6.44
N ALA A 77 -14.11 -5.93 -5.72
CA ALA A 77 -14.44 -4.57 -5.28
C ALA A 77 -13.46 -4.01 -4.23
N ALA A 78 -12.57 -4.86 -3.68
CA ALA A 78 -11.47 -4.39 -2.87
C ALA A 78 -10.34 -3.77 -3.70
N PHE A 79 -10.29 -3.99 -5.01
CA PHE A 79 -9.25 -3.45 -5.90
C PHE A 79 -9.77 -2.19 -6.58
N VAL A 80 -9.20 -1.05 -6.19
CA VAL A 80 -9.43 0.22 -6.88
C VAL A 80 -8.39 0.36 -7.98
N ASP A 81 -8.86 0.58 -9.20
CA ASP A 81 -8.03 0.88 -10.36
C ASP A 81 -8.03 2.39 -10.61
N ARG A 82 -6.85 3.02 -10.55
CA ARG A 82 -6.69 4.48 -10.73
C ARG A 82 -6.10 4.86 -12.07
N THR A 83 -5.37 3.95 -12.71
CA THR A 83 -4.54 4.25 -13.89
C THR A 83 -4.61 3.18 -14.97
N GLY A 84 -5.45 2.15 -14.78
CA GLY A 84 -5.49 0.96 -15.63
C GLY A 84 -4.37 -0.05 -15.32
N ARG A 85 -3.57 0.17 -14.26
CA ARG A 85 -2.32 -0.58 -14.01
C ARG A 85 -2.30 -1.21 -12.62
N GLY A 86 -1.61 -2.36 -12.53
CA GLY A 86 -1.42 -3.09 -11.28
C GLY A 86 -2.38 -4.28 -11.11
N PRO A 87 -2.33 -4.97 -9.95
CA PRO A 87 -3.11 -6.17 -9.74
C PRO A 87 -4.61 -5.85 -9.56
N ALA A 88 -5.46 -6.44 -10.40
CA ALA A 88 -6.92 -6.25 -10.37
C ALA A 88 -7.70 -7.35 -9.60
N HIS A 89 -7.00 -8.32 -9.02
CA HIS A 89 -7.59 -9.40 -8.22
C HIS A 89 -6.56 -10.10 -7.33
N LEU A 90 -7.04 -10.87 -6.34
CA LEU A 90 -6.20 -11.48 -5.32
C LEU A 90 -5.10 -12.41 -5.88
N PRO A 91 -5.35 -13.31 -6.86
CA PRO A 91 -4.27 -14.10 -7.46
C PRO A 91 -3.13 -13.26 -8.05
N ALA A 92 -3.44 -12.19 -8.78
CA ALA A 92 -2.44 -11.29 -9.35
C ALA A 92 -1.65 -10.57 -8.24
N LEU A 93 -2.35 -10.07 -7.22
CA LEU A 93 -1.70 -9.44 -6.05
C LEU A 93 -0.75 -10.41 -5.35
N ARG A 94 -1.17 -11.66 -5.10
CA ARG A 94 -0.31 -12.66 -4.46
C ARG A 94 0.95 -12.95 -5.26
N GLY A 95 0.86 -12.97 -6.60
CA GLY A 95 2.03 -13.08 -7.46
C GLY A 95 2.99 -11.90 -7.33
N VAL A 96 2.47 -10.67 -7.26
CA VAL A 96 3.27 -9.45 -7.02
C VAL A 96 3.95 -9.52 -5.65
N LEU A 97 3.18 -9.75 -4.58
CA LEU A 97 3.67 -9.80 -3.21
C LEU A 97 4.73 -10.90 -3.01
N ALA A 98 4.58 -12.06 -3.67
CA ALA A 98 5.57 -13.12 -3.60
C ALA A 98 6.91 -12.70 -4.21
N ARG A 99 6.90 -11.98 -5.34
CA ARG A 99 8.11 -11.43 -5.97
C ARG A 99 8.76 -10.36 -5.12
N GLU A 100 7.95 -9.44 -4.58
CA GLU A 100 8.44 -8.37 -3.70
C GLU A 100 9.02 -8.93 -2.41
N ARG A 101 8.40 -9.97 -1.82
CA ARG A 101 8.93 -10.68 -0.65
C ARG A 101 10.26 -11.37 -0.96
N TRP A 102 10.36 -12.10 -2.08
CA TRP A 102 11.58 -12.81 -2.47
C TRP A 102 12.75 -11.84 -2.67
N ARG A 103 12.46 -10.69 -3.27
CA ARG A 103 13.46 -9.66 -3.58
C ARG A 103 13.79 -8.75 -2.38
N GLY A 104 12.86 -8.57 -1.45
CA GLY A 104 13.01 -7.76 -0.24
C GLY A 104 12.50 -6.32 -0.35
N TRP A 105 12.03 -5.89 -1.52
CA TRP A 105 11.43 -4.57 -1.71
C TRP A 105 10.26 -4.57 -2.69
N ALA A 106 9.33 -3.65 -2.46
CA ALA A 106 8.21 -3.37 -3.34
C ALA A 106 8.55 -2.29 -4.36
N VAL A 107 7.93 -2.40 -5.52
CA VAL A 107 8.06 -1.43 -6.61
C VAL A 107 6.68 -1.11 -7.13
N GLU A 108 6.33 0.16 -7.18
CA GLU A 108 5.09 0.67 -7.76
C GLU A 108 5.42 1.68 -8.84
N ASP A 109 4.92 1.45 -10.04
CA ASP A 109 5.27 2.24 -11.22
C ASP A 109 3.98 2.64 -11.94
N GLY A 110 3.48 3.85 -11.63
CA GLY A 110 2.30 4.41 -12.24
C GLY A 110 0.98 3.69 -11.92
N HIS A 111 0.91 2.83 -10.90
CA HIS A 111 -0.33 2.19 -10.43
C HIS A 111 -1.20 3.14 -9.59
N VAL A 112 -0.56 4.04 -8.82
CA VAL A 112 -1.25 4.98 -7.92
C VAL A 112 -1.45 6.34 -8.59
N SER A 113 -0.39 6.84 -9.22
CA SER A 113 -0.40 8.14 -9.91
C SER A 113 0.46 8.03 -11.15
N ALA A 114 -0.13 8.28 -12.32
CA ALA A 114 0.61 8.25 -13.58
C ALA A 114 1.78 9.25 -13.54
N GLY A 115 2.92 8.87 -14.11
CA GLY A 115 4.13 9.71 -14.13
C GLY A 115 4.98 9.66 -12.84
N PHE A 116 4.62 8.78 -11.90
CA PHE A 116 5.39 8.56 -10.68
C PHE A 116 5.68 7.08 -10.48
N ALA A 117 6.85 6.81 -9.90
CA ALA A 117 7.21 5.51 -9.40
C ALA A 117 7.70 5.60 -7.96
N SER A 118 7.64 4.49 -7.25
CA SER A 118 8.10 4.36 -5.87
C SER A 118 8.78 3.02 -5.65
N VAL A 119 9.90 3.05 -4.94
CA VAL A 119 10.47 1.86 -4.28
C VAL A 119 10.14 1.91 -2.80
N ALA A 120 9.88 0.76 -2.18
CA ALA A 120 9.62 0.70 -0.75
C ALA A 120 10.18 -0.55 -0.08
N ALA A 121 10.65 -0.38 1.15
CA ALA A 121 11.18 -1.43 1.99
C ALA A 121 10.37 -1.52 3.29
N PRO A 122 10.04 -2.74 3.76
CA PRO A 122 9.36 -2.93 5.03
C PRO A 122 10.29 -2.65 6.21
N VAL A 123 9.71 -2.15 7.30
CA VAL A 123 10.36 -2.00 8.60
C VAL A 123 9.73 -3.01 9.55
N PHE A 124 10.56 -3.84 10.17
CA PHE A 124 10.12 -4.88 11.07
C PHE A 124 10.30 -4.47 12.53
N ASP A 125 9.43 -4.97 13.40
CA ASP A 125 9.64 -4.93 14.85
C ASP A 125 10.54 -6.09 15.33
N HIS A 126 10.72 -6.20 16.65
CA HIS A 126 11.53 -7.26 17.27
C HIS A 126 10.98 -8.68 17.01
N GLY A 127 9.69 -8.81 16.72
CA GLY A 127 9.02 -10.07 16.39
C GLY A 127 9.08 -10.42 14.91
N GLY A 128 9.67 -9.56 14.07
CA GLY A 128 9.70 -9.73 12.62
C GLY A 128 8.36 -9.43 11.96
N HIS A 129 7.46 -8.69 12.63
CA HIS A 129 6.20 -8.21 12.06
C HIS A 129 6.44 -6.89 11.30
N PRO A 130 5.89 -6.71 10.08
CA PRO A 130 6.05 -5.45 9.35
C PRO A 130 5.19 -4.36 9.99
N VAL A 131 5.82 -3.45 10.72
CA VAL A 131 5.14 -2.37 11.47
C VAL A 131 5.11 -1.04 10.73
N ALA A 132 6.00 -0.86 9.76
CA ALA A 132 6.02 0.31 8.89
C ALA A 132 6.68 -0.03 7.54
N ALA A 133 6.83 0.95 6.67
CA ALA A 133 7.66 0.88 5.49
C ALA A 133 8.30 2.25 5.20
N ILE A 134 9.51 2.25 4.64
CA ILE A 134 10.11 3.44 4.06
C ILE A 134 9.94 3.37 2.56
N SER A 135 9.55 4.48 1.93
CA SER A 135 9.40 4.57 0.48
C SER A 135 10.08 5.80 -0.07
N THR A 136 10.71 5.64 -1.24
CA THR A 136 11.24 6.74 -2.05
C THR A 136 10.36 6.86 -3.30
N THR A 137 9.65 7.97 -3.42
CA THR A 137 8.79 8.28 -4.58
C THR A 137 9.48 9.32 -5.45
N PHE A 138 9.49 9.09 -6.75
CA PHE A 138 10.15 9.94 -7.73
C PHE A 138 9.34 10.00 -9.02
N ARG A 139 9.60 11.04 -9.82
CA ARG A 139 8.96 11.17 -11.13
C ARG A 139 9.56 10.12 -12.07
N HIS A 140 8.69 9.36 -12.73
CA HIS A 140 9.07 8.40 -13.76
C HIS A 140 7.94 8.36 -14.79
N THR A 141 8.27 8.70 -16.04
CA THR A 141 7.34 8.60 -17.17
C THR A 141 7.76 7.42 -18.02
N CYS A 142 6.92 6.40 -18.08
CA CYS A 142 7.18 5.26 -18.94
C CYS A 142 7.15 5.72 -20.41
N PRO A 143 8.14 5.33 -21.23
CA PRO A 143 8.07 5.52 -22.67
C PRO A 143 6.90 4.70 -23.23
N GLY A 144 5.79 5.35 -23.57
CA GLY A 144 4.59 4.69 -24.09
C GLY A 144 3.80 3.84 -23.08
N ALA A 145 2.77 3.12 -23.56
CA ALA A 145 1.82 2.42 -22.69
C ALA A 145 2.39 1.13 -22.03
N ALA A 146 3.43 0.52 -22.60
CA ALA A 146 3.82 -0.86 -22.29
C ALA A 146 5.16 -1.06 -21.54
N GLU A 147 6.04 -0.06 -21.46
CA GLU A 147 7.42 -0.23 -20.94
C GLU A 147 7.62 0.14 -19.46
N CYS A 148 6.55 0.14 -18.65
CA CYS A 148 6.70 0.28 -17.20
C CYS A 148 7.16 -1.04 -16.56
N GLY A 149 7.83 -0.98 -15.42
CA GLY A 149 8.26 -2.18 -14.67
C GLY A 149 9.74 -2.25 -14.36
N GLU A 150 10.45 -1.13 -14.41
CA GLU A 150 11.82 -1.04 -13.90
C GLU A 150 11.85 -1.34 -12.37
N HIS A 151 13.00 -1.73 -11.82
CA HIS A 151 13.11 -2.19 -10.43
C HIS A 151 14.01 -1.34 -9.54
N TRP A 152 14.72 -0.37 -10.13
CA TRP A 152 15.61 0.62 -9.49
C TRP A 152 16.40 0.05 -8.30
N PRO A 153 17.27 -0.95 -8.51
CA PRO A 153 17.98 -1.63 -7.42
C PRO A 153 18.82 -0.69 -6.56
N ASP A 154 19.42 0.36 -7.13
CA ASP A 154 20.22 1.33 -6.36
C ASP A 154 19.36 2.17 -5.40
N LEU A 155 18.20 2.65 -5.87
CA LEU A 155 17.23 3.35 -5.02
C LEU A 155 16.63 2.40 -3.98
N ALA A 156 16.36 1.14 -4.37
CA ALA A 156 15.89 0.12 -3.45
C ALA A 156 16.92 -0.17 -2.35
N ALA A 157 18.21 -0.29 -2.68
CA ALA A 157 19.29 -0.48 -1.73
C ALA A 157 19.40 0.68 -0.74
N ALA A 158 19.28 1.93 -1.20
CA ALA A 158 19.25 3.10 -0.32
C ALA A 158 18.02 3.09 0.61
N THR A 159 16.84 2.77 0.06
CA THR A 159 15.58 2.68 0.81
C THR A 159 15.62 1.57 1.85
N LEU A 160 16.22 0.42 1.52
CA LEU A 160 16.44 -0.70 2.43
C LEU A 160 17.36 -0.32 3.59
N ARG A 161 18.48 0.36 3.33
CA ARG A 161 19.37 0.84 4.41
C ARG A 161 18.63 1.72 5.40
N ALA A 162 17.84 2.67 4.93
CA ALA A 162 17.02 3.52 5.78
C ALA A 162 16.00 2.70 6.59
N ALA A 163 15.36 1.70 5.97
CA ALA A 163 14.36 0.87 6.64
C ALA A 163 14.99 0.00 7.75
N VAL A 164 16.18 -0.55 7.50
CA VAL A 164 16.97 -1.30 8.49
C VAL A 164 17.40 -0.39 9.64
N GLU A 165 17.85 0.83 9.34
CA GLU A 165 18.23 1.81 10.36
C GLU A 165 17.05 2.17 11.26
N LEU A 166 15.88 2.48 10.68
CA LEU A 166 14.67 2.74 11.45
C LEU A 166 14.26 1.51 12.28
N GLY A 167 14.33 0.32 11.68
CA GLY A 167 14.10 -0.96 12.38
C GLY A 167 14.96 -1.08 13.62
N GLY A 168 16.27 -0.86 13.50
CA GLY A 168 17.21 -0.89 14.63
C GLY A 168 16.86 0.11 15.74
N ARG A 169 16.41 1.32 15.38
CA ARG A 169 15.99 2.36 16.36
C ARG A 169 14.72 2.00 17.12
N ILE A 170 13.82 1.20 16.53
CA ILE A 170 12.58 0.75 17.17
C ILE A 170 12.69 -0.66 17.78
N GLY A 171 13.91 -1.20 17.91
CA GLY A 171 14.18 -2.53 18.47
C GLY A 171 13.94 -3.69 17.51
N GLY A 172 13.66 -3.41 16.24
CA GLY A 172 13.50 -4.39 15.17
C GLY A 172 14.79 -5.02 14.69
N ARG A 173 14.66 -6.15 13.98
CA ARG A 173 15.78 -6.86 13.34
C ARG A 173 15.54 -7.03 11.84
N PRO A 174 16.57 -6.87 11.00
CA PRO A 174 16.48 -7.20 9.58
C PRO A 174 16.22 -8.70 9.41
N ARG A 175 15.49 -9.05 8.34
CA ARG A 175 15.22 -10.42 7.91
C ARG A 175 16.05 -10.79 6.70
#